data_AF-A0A931XWL7-F1
#
_entry.id   AF-A0A931XWL7-F1
#
_cell.length_a   1.000
_cell.length_b   1.000
_cell.length_c   1.000
_cell.angle_alpha   90.00
_cell.angle_beta   90.00
_cell.angle_gamma   90.00
#
_symmetry.space_group_name_H-M   'P 1'
#
loop_
_entity.id
_entity.type
_entity.pdbx_description
1 polymer ?
#
loop_
_entity_poly.entity_id
_entity_poly.type
_entity_poly.pdbx_seq_one_letter_code
_entity_poly.pdbx_strand_id
1 'polypeptide(L)'
;MINRNRSIASWMASVVVGTYVGAWGFATLSALLRGGLLKWAFLMAVCSVLAAVQVVLLGAIDVVLLWLRLRMLPQGRNAWLGSIGSMAAVLAIGLRSPFAGWHTTLVTPSWLVFSLVLPMLFVPLGVRLFFGERCD
;
A
#
# COMPACT_ATOMS: atom_id res chain seq x y z
N MET A 1 5.06 5.50 -30.70
CA MET A 1 5.88 4.87 -29.65
C MET A 1 5.89 5.79 -28.43
N ILE A 2 5.16 5.44 -27.38
CA ILE A 2 5.21 6.18 -26.11
C ILE A 2 6.60 5.95 -25.51
N ASN A 3 7.31 7.03 -25.20
CA ASN A 3 8.65 7.00 -24.61
C ASN A 3 8.68 6.09 -23.38
N ARG A 4 9.35 4.93 -23.45
CA ARG A 4 9.48 3.95 -22.35
C ARG A 4 9.92 4.58 -21.02
N ASN A 5 10.76 5.62 -21.07
CA ASN A 5 11.21 6.31 -19.86
C ASN A 5 10.08 7.11 -19.16
N ARG A 6 9.11 7.64 -19.93
CA ARG A 6 7.94 8.32 -19.35
C ARG A 6 6.97 7.36 -18.68
N SER A 7 6.88 6.11 -19.14
CA SER A 7 5.98 5.12 -18.52
C SER A 7 6.52 4.58 -17.19
N ILE A 8 7.83 4.42 -17.05
CA ILE A 8 8.44 3.96 -15.78
C ILE A 8 8.38 5.06 -14.72
N ALA A 9 8.70 6.29 -15.10
CA ALA A 9 8.68 7.42 -14.16
C ALA A 9 7.26 7.70 -13.64
N SER A 10 6.24 7.65 -14.51
CA SER A 10 4.85 7.84 -14.10
C SER A 10 4.33 6.69 -13.23
N TRP A 11 4.76 5.45 -13.52
CA TRP A 11 4.49 4.29 -12.69
C TRP A 11 5.11 4.43 -11.29
N MET A 12 6.42 4.69 -11.19
CA MET A 12 7.10 4.87 -9.90
C MET A 12 6.48 6.01 -9.10
N ALA A 13 6.19 7.15 -9.74
CA ALA A 13 5.55 8.27 -9.07
C ALA A 13 4.19 7.88 -8.46
N SER A 14 3.36 7.14 -9.21
CA SER A 14 2.08 6.68 -8.70
C SER A 14 2.23 5.69 -7.54
N VAL A 15 3.17 4.74 -7.61
CA VAL A 15 3.43 3.75 -6.55
C VAL A 15 3.93 4.45 -5.30
N VAL A 16 4.91 5.35 -5.41
CA VAL A 16 5.48 6.04 -4.26
C VAL A 16 4.47 7.02 -3.67
N VAL A 17 4.03 7.99 -4.46
CA VAL A 17 3.20 9.09 -3.95
C VAL A 17 1.81 8.57 -3.56
N GLY A 18 1.20 7.69 -4.35
CA GLY A 18 -0.12 7.14 -4.05
C GLY A 18 -0.14 6.36 -2.73
N THR A 19 0.90 5.55 -2.46
CA THR A 19 1.02 4.82 -1.20
C THR A 19 1.13 5.77 0.00
N TYR A 20 1.97 6.80 -0.09
CA TYR A 20 2.12 7.78 0.98
C TYR A 20 0.84 8.62 1.20
N VAL A 21 0.18 9.04 0.12
CA VAL A 21 -1.09 9.78 0.19
C VAL A 21 -2.17 8.93 0.88
N GLY A 22 -2.28 7.65 0.54
CA GLY A 22 -3.21 6.73 1.21
C GLY A 22 -2.90 6.58 2.70
N ALA A 23 -1.62 6.45 3.05
CA ALA A 23 -1.17 6.28 4.42
C ALA A 23 -1.41 7.53 5.29
N TRP A 24 -1.07 8.71 4.77
CA TRP A 24 -1.26 9.98 5.48
C TRP A 24 -2.72 10.39 5.55
N GLY A 25 -3.50 10.13 4.48
CA GLY A 25 -4.95 10.33 4.48
C GLY A 25 -5.62 9.50 5.58
N PHE A 26 -5.21 8.24 5.73
CA PHE A 26 -5.70 7.38 6.80
C PHE A 26 -5.28 7.86 8.20
N ALA A 27 -4.01 8.22 8.39
CA ALA A 27 -3.49 8.72 9.66
C ALA A 27 -4.22 10.00 10.10
N THR A 28 -4.43 10.91 9.16
CA THR A 28 -5.13 12.18 9.40
C THR A 28 -6.60 11.97 9.71
N LEU A 29 -7.30 11.11 8.95
CA LEU A 29 -8.70 10.76 9.22
C LEU A 29 -8.85 10.07 10.59
N SER A 30 -7.94 9.17 10.93
CA SER A 30 -7.96 8.45 12.22
C SER A 30 -7.71 9.37 13.40
N ALA A 31 -6.85 10.38 13.23
CA ALA A 31 -6.64 11.40 14.23
C ALA A 31 -7.87 12.29 14.41
N LEU A 32 -8.47 12.78 13.30
CA LEU A 32 -9.67 13.61 13.35
C LEU A 32 -10.84 12.92 14.07
N LEU A 33 -11.01 11.62 13.88
CA LEU A 33 -12.12 10.88 14.46
C LEU A 33 -11.93 10.49 15.93
N ARG A 34 -10.68 10.27 16.39
CA ARG A 34 -10.40 9.58 17.67
C ARG A 34 -9.10 10.01 18.37
N GLY A 35 -8.52 11.17 18.09
CA GLY A 35 -7.18 11.51 18.60
C GLY A 35 -6.84 13.00 18.70
N GLY A 36 -5.81 13.29 19.51
CA GLY A 36 -5.13 14.59 19.56
C GLY A 36 -3.83 14.60 18.74
N LEU A 37 -3.18 15.76 18.66
CA LEU A 37 -1.95 16.00 17.88
C LEU A 37 -0.85 14.96 18.10
N LEU A 38 -0.66 14.49 19.33
CA LEU A 38 0.35 13.49 19.67
C LEU A 38 0.08 12.13 19.00
N LYS A 39 -1.18 11.70 19.00
CA LYS A 39 -1.62 10.45 18.34
C LYS A 39 -1.54 10.58 16.83
N TRP A 40 -1.84 11.76 16.28
CA TRP A 40 -1.65 12.04 14.86
C TRP A 40 -0.17 11.92 14.46
N ALA A 41 0.74 12.58 15.19
CA ALA A 41 2.17 12.54 14.90
C ALA A 41 2.73 11.12 14.98
N PHE A 42 2.33 10.36 16.00
CA PHE A 42 2.70 8.94 16.12
C PHE A 42 2.16 8.10 14.95
N LEU A 43 0.89 8.25 14.59
CA LEU A 43 0.29 7.55 13.45
C LEU A 43 0.97 7.93 12.13
N MET A 44 1.35 9.19 11.93
CA MET A 44 2.08 9.64 10.75
C MET A 44 3.43 8.94 10.63
N ALA A 45 4.16 8.80 11.73
CA ALA A 45 5.44 8.08 11.75
C ALA A 45 5.25 6.60 11.39
N VAL A 46 4.33 5.90 12.07
CA VAL A 46 4.05 4.48 11.80
C VAL A 46 3.56 4.25 10.37
N CYS A 47 2.61 5.07 9.90
CA CYS A 47 2.05 4.96 8.55
C CYS A 47 3.11 5.25 7.47
N SER A 48 4.09 6.11 7.74
CA SER A 48 5.18 6.38 6.80
C SER A 48 6.14 5.19 6.66
N VAL A 49 6.46 4.51 7.78
CA VAL A 49 7.25 3.27 7.74
C VAL A 49 6.51 2.18 6.96
N LEU A 50 5.22 2.00 7.23
CA LEU A 50 4.38 1.02 6.52
C LEU A 50 4.25 1.37 5.04
N ALA A 51 4.13 2.65 4.69
CA ALA A 51 4.10 3.10 3.30
C ALA A 51 5.41 2.78 2.57
N ALA A 52 6.56 2.98 3.22
CA ALA A 52 7.85 2.63 2.63
C ALA A 52 7.96 1.13 2.33
N VAL A 53 7.55 0.27 3.27
CA VAL A 53 7.51 -1.18 3.07
C VAL A 53 6.57 -1.54 1.92
N GLN A 54 5.38 -0.93 1.89
CA GLN A 54 4.38 -1.17 0.86
C GLN A 54 4.86 -0.78 -0.53
N VAL A 55 5.59 0.32 -0.67
CA VAL A 55 6.21 0.76 -1.95
C VAL A 55 7.17 -0.31 -2.47
N VAL A 56 8.02 -0.86 -1.60
CA VAL A 56 8.98 -1.91 -1.98
C VAL A 56 8.24 -3.17 -2.44
N LEU A 57 7.20 -3.59 -1.71
CA LEU A 57 6.38 -4.75 -2.06
C LEU A 57 5.61 -4.55 -3.37
N LEU A 58 4.99 -3.38 -3.57
CA LEU A 58 4.34 -3.01 -4.83
C LEU A 58 5.34 -3.04 -5.99
N GLY A 59 6.52 -2.47 -5.81
CA GLY A 59 7.58 -2.52 -6.81
C GLY A 59 7.95 -3.95 -7.17
N ALA A 60 8.18 -4.80 -6.16
CA ALA A 60 8.53 -6.20 -6.35
C ALA A 60 7.42 -7.00 -7.07
N ILE A 61 6.16 -6.81 -6.67
CA ILE A 61 5.02 -7.48 -7.31
C ILE A 61 4.91 -7.11 -8.79
N ASP A 62 5.09 -5.83 -9.14
CA ASP A 62 5.07 -5.44 -10.55
C ASP A 62 6.21 -6.04 -11.35
N VAL A 63 7.42 -6.05 -10.78
CA VAL A 63 8.58 -6.66 -11.43
C VAL A 63 8.33 -8.15 -11.68
N VAL A 64 7.76 -8.87 -10.70
CA VAL A 64 7.42 -10.29 -10.83
C VAL A 64 6.31 -10.50 -11.87
N LEU A 65 5.23 -9.72 -11.84
CA LEU A 65 4.13 -9.84 -12.80
C LEU A 65 4.57 -9.52 -14.23
N LEU A 66 5.45 -8.53 -14.39
CA LEU A 66 6.05 -8.18 -15.67
C LEU A 66 7.01 -9.27 -16.16
N TRP A 67 7.81 -9.84 -15.26
CA TRP A 67 8.73 -10.93 -15.55
C TRP A 67 7.98 -12.19 -16.01
N LEU A 68 6.88 -12.52 -15.34
CA LEU A 68 5.97 -13.61 -15.72
C LEU A 68 5.11 -13.27 -16.96
N ARG A 69 5.26 -12.05 -17.52
CA ARG A 69 4.46 -11.52 -18.64
C ARG A 69 2.95 -11.58 -18.42
N LEU A 70 2.52 -11.58 -17.16
CA LEU A 70 1.10 -11.66 -16.83
C LEU A 70 0.40 -10.32 -17.03
N ARG A 71 1.11 -9.19 -16.84
CA ARG A 71 0.54 -7.83 -16.88
C ARG A 71 1.52 -6.75 -17.32
N MET A 72 0.96 -5.66 -17.86
CA MET A 72 1.67 -4.41 -18.10
C MET A 72 1.74 -3.57 -16.83
N LEU A 73 2.72 -2.65 -16.78
CA LEU A 73 2.82 -1.68 -15.68
C LEU A 73 1.56 -0.81 -15.64
N PRO A 74 0.92 -0.66 -14.46
CA PRO A 74 -0.26 0.19 -14.36
C PRO A 74 0.13 1.65 -14.65
N GLN A 75 -0.66 2.33 -15.50
CA GLN A 75 -0.44 3.72 -15.87
C GLN A 75 -1.66 4.60 -15.59
N GLY A 76 -1.43 5.91 -15.51
CA GLY A 76 -2.49 6.91 -15.37
C GLY A 76 -3.34 6.72 -14.11
N ARG A 77 -4.63 7.03 -14.20
CA ARG A 77 -5.56 7.06 -13.06
C ARG A 77 -5.64 5.73 -12.29
N ASN A 78 -5.54 4.60 -12.99
CA ASN A 78 -5.67 3.28 -12.39
C ASN A 78 -4.48 2.93 -11.48
N ALA A 79 -3.27 3.41 -11.84
CA ALA A 79 -2.07 3.23 -11.01
C ALA A 79 -2.15 4.02 -9.69
N TRP A 80 -2.71 5.23 -9.74
CA TRP A 80 -2.96 6.08 -8.58
C TRP A 80 -4.04 5.51 -7.67
N LEU A 81 -5.19 5.13 -8.23
CA LEU A 81 -6.27 4.54 -7.42
C LEU A 81 -5.86 3.21 -6.81
N GLY A 82 -5.11 2.39 -7.55
CA GLY A 82 -4.63 1.11 -7.07
C GLY A 82 -3.64 1.24 -5.91
N SER A 83 -2.66 2.14 -6.02
CA SER A 83 -1.68 2.40 -4.95
C SER A 83 -2.32 2.99 -3.69
N ILE A 84 -3.12 4.06 -3.84
CA ILE A 84 -3.84 4.70 -2.72
C ILE A 84 -4.79 3.70 -2.06
N GLY A 85 -5.62 3.03 -2.86
CA GLY A 85 -6.63 2.09 -2.38
C GLY A 85 -6.01 0.87 -1.70
N SER A 86 -4.91 0.34 -2.26
CA SER A 86 -4.21 -0.80 -1.66
C SER A 86 -3.67 -0.46 -0.27
N MET A 87 -3.04 0.71 -0.11
CA MET A 87 -2.51 1.13 1.19
C MET A 87 -3.63 1.40 2.20
N ALA A 88 -4.72 2.06 1.77
CA ALA A 88 -5.86 2.30 2.64
C ALA A 88 -6.51 0.99 3.13
N ALA A 89 -6.64 -0.01 2.25
CA ALA A 89 -7.16 -1.32 2.60
C ALA A 89 -6.22 -2.11 3.53
N VAL A 90 -4.91 -2.05 3.29
CA VAL A 90 -3.89 -2.62 4.21
C VAL A 90 -4.06 -2.05 5.61
N LEU A 91 -4.15 -0.73 5.75
CA LEU A 91 -4.31 -0.06 7.03
C LEU A 91 -5.66 -0.38 7.68
N ALA A 92 -6.73 -0.40 6.88
CA ALA A 92 -8.05 -0.77 7.37
C ALA A 92 -8.07 -2.20 7.92
N ILE A 93 -7.52 -3.18 7.21
CA ILE A 93 -7.48 -4.59 7.64
C ILE A 93 -6.53 -4.77 8.84
N GLY A 94 -5.33 -4.21 8.77
CA GLY A 94 -4.33 -4.32 9.83
C GLY A 94 -4.77 -3.70 11.15
N LEU A 95 -5.51 -2.58 11.11
CA LEU A 95 -5.94 -1.85 12.30
C LEU A 95 -7.35 -2.21 12.81
N ARG A 96 -8.21 -2.84 12.00
CA ARG A 96 -9.51 -3.38 12.46
C ARG A 96 -9.43 -4.77 13.07
N SER A 97 -8.28 -5.44 13.01
CA SER A 97 -8.13 -6.78 13.59
C SER A 97 -8.63 -6.77 15.04
N PRO A 98 -9.67 -7.57 15.38
CA PRO A 98 -10.30 -7.56 16.71
C PRO A 98 -9.37 -8.04 17.84
N PHE A 99 -8.16 -8.49 17.48
CA PHE A 99 -7.10 -8.91 18.40
C PHE A 99 -5.95 -7.89 18.51
N ALA A 100 -6.06 -6.72 17.86
CA ALA A 100 -5.10 -5.62 17.88
C ALA A 100 -5.22 -4.75 19.14
N GLY A 101 -5.23 -5.37 20.31
CA GLY A 101 -4.71 -4.69 21.49
C GLY A 101 -3.24 -4.36 21.21
N TRP A 102 -2.82 -3.11 21.42
CA TRP A 102 -1.43 -2.69 21.21
C TRP A 102 -0.42 -3.59 21.97
N HIS A 103 -0.87 -4.19 23.08
CA HIS A 103 -0.13 -5.16 23.86
C HIS A 103 0.05 -6.51 23.15
N THR A 104 -0.96 -7.07 22.49
CA THR A 104 -0.85 -8.37 21.80
C THR A 104 -0.07 -8.28 20.49
N THR A 105 -0.06 -7.11 19.84
CA THR A 105 0.69 -6.90 18.59
C THR A 105 2.20 -6.80 18.81
N LEU A 106 2.65 -6.27 19.96
CA LEU A 106 4.08 -6.17 20.31
C LEU A 106 4.65 -7.49 20.87
N VAL A 107 3.82 -8.31 21.52
CA VAL A 107 4.27 -9.54 22.22
C VAL A 107 4.48 -10.71 21.27
N THR A 108 3.89 -10.67 20.07
CA THR A 108 4.01 -11.77 19.09
C THR A 108 4.34 -11.24 17.70
N PRO A 109 5.63 -11.18 17.33
CA PRO A 109 6.07 -10.66 16.03
C PRO A 109 5.51 -11.47 14.85
N SER A 110 5.22 -12.76 15.04
CA SER A 110 4.57 -13.59 14.03
C SER A 110 3.18 -13.07 13.63
N TRP A 111 2.37 -12.57 14.57
CA TRP A 111 1.02 -12.10 14.27
C TRP A 111 0.99 -10.73 13.60
N LEU A 112 1.96 -9.86 13.93
CA LEU A 112 2.17 -8.58 13.26
C LEU A 112 2.53 -8.81 11.78
N VAL A 113 3.31 -9.84 11.50
CA VAL A 113 3.59 -10.29 10.13
C VAL A 113 2.30 -10.76 9.44
N PHE A 114 1.49 -11.63 10.06
CA PHE A 114 0.25 -12.11 9.42
C PHE A 114 -0.78 -11.00 9.17
N SER A 115 -0.98 -10.07 10.10
CA SER A 115 -2.00 -9.02 10.00
C SER A 115 -1.62 -7.83 9.12
N LEU A 116 -0.32 -7.60 8.88
CA LEU A 116 0.17 -6.52 8.00
C LEU A 116 0.74 -7.06 6.70
N VAL A 117 1.61 -8.07 6.72
CA VAL A 117 2.30 -8.55 5.53
C VAL A 117 1.35 -9.26 4.56
N LEU A 118 0.38 -10.04 5.05
CA LEU A 118 -0.58 -10.68 4.13
C LEU A 118 -1.43 -9.64 3.40
N PRO A 119 -2.05 -8.63 4.06
CA PRO A 119 -2.72 -7.56 3.32
C PRO A 119 -1.77 -6.81 2.37
N MET A 120 -0.54 -6.52 2.81
CA MET A 120 0.47 -5.82 2.00
C MET A 120 0.90 -6.60 0.75
N LEU A 121 0.73 -7.93 0.73
CA LEU A 121 0.97 -8.78 -0.43
C LEU A 121 -0.30 -8.99 -1.26
N PHE A 122 -1.40 -9.45 -0.65
CA PHE A 122 -2.58 -9.89 -1.36
C PHE A 122 -3.45 -8.75 -1.88
N VAL A 123 -3.55 -7.63 -1.17
CA VAL A 123 -4.38 -6.50 -1.62
C VAL A 123 -3.80 -5.91 -2.91
N PRO A 124 -2.50 -5.58 -2.99
CA PRO A 124 -1.91 -5.11 -4.24
C PRO A 124 -1.97 -6.13 -5.36
N LEU A 125 -1.65 -7.38 -5.05
CA LEU A 125 -1.67 -8.46 -6.03
C LEU A 125 -3.08 -8.60 -6.61
N GLY A 126 -4.10 -8.63 -5.77
CA GLY A 126 -5.51 -8.65 -6.17
C GLY A 126 -5.88 -7.43 -7.00
N VAL A 127 -5.64 -6.22 -6.50
CA VAL A 127 -5.93 -4.98 -7.23
C VAL A 127 -5.28 -4.99 -8.61
N ARG A 128 -4.03 -5.42 -8.71
CA ARG A 128 -3.33 -5.50 -9.98
C ARG A 128 -3.80 -6.63 -10.86
N LEU A 129 -4.24 -7.76 -10.30
CA LEU A 129 -4.84 -8.89 -11.01
C LEU A 129 -6.27 -8.64 -11.49
N PHE A 130 -7.01 -7.70 -10.89
CA PHE A 130 -8.38 -7.39 -11.32
C PHE A 130 -8.46 -6.13 -12.17
N PHE A 131 -7.63 -5.11 -11.89
CA PHE A 131 -7.74 -3.79 -12.51
C PHE A 131 -6.56 -3.42 -13.43
N GLY A 132 -5.54 -4.27 -13.53
CA GLY A 132 -4.43 -4.07 -14.47
C GLY A 132 -4.77 -4.46 -15.91
N GLU A 133 -4.18 -3.77 -16.88
CA GLU A 133 -4.27 -4.15 -18.30
C GLU A 133 -3.41 -5.39 -18.58
N ARG A 134 -3.96 -6.32 -19.36
CA ARG A 134 -3.25 -7.56 -19.77
C ARG A 134 -2.28 -7.25 -20.90
N CYS A 135 -1.22 -8.03 -20.99
CA CYS A 135 -0.26 -7.99 -22.10
C CYS A 135 -0.85 -8.72 -23.32
N ASP A 136 -1.88 -8.15 -23.95
CA ASP A 136 -2.33 -8.60 -25.27
C ASP A 136 -1.59 -7.85 -26.38
#